data_AF-A0A8T6VC72-F1
#
_entry.id   AF-A0A8T6VC72-F1
#
_cell.length_a   1.000
_cell.length_b   1.000
_cell.length_c   1.000
_cell.angle_alpha   90.00
_cell.angle_beta   90.00
_cell.angle_gamma   90.00
#
_symmetry.space_group_name_H-M   'P 1'
#
loop_
_entity.id
_entity.type
_entity.pdbx_description
1 polymer ?
#
loop_
_entity_poly.entity_id
_entity_poly.type
_entity_poly.pdbx_seq_one_letter_code
_entity_poly.pdbx_strand_id
1 'polypeptide(L)'
;MPTAYVLLNSDLGSDESIINEVKQILDQEGDITYEVQGVYGVYDIVLKLSSLDSEKLRSVITNKIRKINKVQSTLTMMVIEEQENL
;
A
#
# COMPACT_ATOMS: atom_id res chain seq x y z
N MET A 1 -16.18 0.65 3.91
CA MET A 1 -15.34 1.65 3.21
C MET A 1 -14.22 0.84 2.62
N PRO A 2 -14.06 0.81 1.29
CA PRO A 2 -13.10 -0.08 0.68
C PRO A 2 -11.72 0.07 1.32
N THR A 3 -11.21 -1.04 1.84
CA THR A 3 -9.89 -1.11 2.47
C THR A 3 -9.06 -2.17 1.76
N ALA A 4 -7.78 -1.90 1.57
CA ALA A 4 -6.82 -2.83 0.99
C ALA A 4 -5.56 -2.90 1.85
N TYR A 5 -5.08 -4.12 2.09
CA TYR A 5 -3.73 -4.37 2.60
C TYR A 5 -2.81 -4.68 1.42
N VAL A 6 -1.68 -3.99 1.35
CA VAL A 6 -0.66 -4.17 0.31
C VAL A 6 0.64 -4.54 0.99
N LEU A 7 1.16 -5.71 0.67
CA LEU A 7 2.44 -6.19 1.16
C LEU A 7 3.46 -6.03 0.04
N LEU A 8 4.64 -5.49 0.36
CA LEU A 8 5.66 -5.18 -0.63
C LEU A 8 6.97 -5.90 -0.28
N ASN A 9 7.64 -6.37 -1.33
CA ASN A 9 9.06 -6.73 -1.29
C ASN A 9 9.87 -5.67 -2.03
N SER A 10 11.07 -5.43 -1.51
CA SER A 10 11.97 -4.38 -1.95
C SER A 10 13.37 -4.92 -2.20
N ASP A 11 14.17 -4.18 -2.97
CA ASP A 11 15.61 -4.45 -3.01
C ASP A 11 16.23 -4.25 -1.62
N LEU A 12 17.28 -5.02 -1.31
CA LEU A 12 17.95 -4.97 -0.02
C LEU A 12 18.34 -3.54 0.38
N GLY A 13 17.88 -3.10 1.55
CA GLY A 13 18.18 -1.78 2.13
C GLY A 13 17.48 -0.60 1.44
N SER A 14 16.41 -0.85 0.67
CA SER A 14 15.62 0.20 0.01
C SER A 14 14.26 0.48 0.66
N ASP A 15 13.91 -0.28 1.68
CA ASP A 15 12.67 -0.23 2.45
C ASP A 15 12.35 1.17 2.96
N GLU A 16 13.29 1.84 3.63
CA GLU A 16 13.07 3.20 4.16
C GLU A 16 12.77 4.22 3.04
N SER A 17 13.49 4.12 1.91
CA SER A 17 13.28 5.00 0.77
C SER A 17 11.92 4.80 0.12
N ILE A 18 11.48 3.55 -0.03
CA ILE A 18 10.18 3.19 -0.58
C ILE A 18 9.07 3.69 0.35
N ILE A 19 9.20 3.51 1.67
CA ILE A 19 8.22 4.01 2.65
C ILE A 19 8.04 5.54 2.50
N ASN A 20 9.15 6.28 2.36
CA ASN A 20 9.08 7.73 2.19
C ASN A 20 8.42 8.14 0.86
N GLU A 21 8.72 7.44 -0.23
CA GLU A 21 8.10 7.69 -1.54
C GLU A 21 6.60 7.34 -1.54
N VAL A 22 6.21 6.23 -0.89
CA VAL A 22 4.81 5.84 -0.69
C VAL A 22 4.05 6.95 0.04
N LYS A 23 4.60 7.46 1.15
CA LYS A 23 3.99 8.57 1.90
C LYS A 23 3.80 9.80 1.02
N GLN A 24 4.85 10.22 0.31
CA GLN A 24 4.78 11.39 -0.58
C GLN A 24 3.72 11.23 -1.68
N ILE A 25 3.58 10.03 -2.26
CA ILE A 25 2.56 9.73 -3.26
C ILE A 25 1.16 9.83 -2.65
N LEU A 26 0.95 9.25 -1.47
CA LEU A 26 -0.36 9.17 -0.84
C LEU A 26 -0.79 10.50 -0.20
N ASP A 27 0.14 11.32 0.27
CA ASP A 27 -0.14 12.68 0.75
C ASP A 27 -0.71 13.60 -0.36
N GLN A 28 -0.46 13.25 -1.63
CA GLN A 28 -1.06 13.93 -2.79
C GLN A 28 -2.43 13.37 -3.17
N GLU A 29 -2.86 12.26 -2.56
CA GLU A 29 -4.15 11.60 -2.79
C GLU A 29 -5.12 11.94 -1.66
N GLY A 30 -5.77 13.12 -1.76
CA GLY A 30 -6.61 13.67 -0.68
C GLY A 30 -7.80 12.81 -0.23
N ASP A 31 -8.17 11.78 -1.01
CA ASP A 31 -9.30 10.88 -0.75
C ASP A 31 -8.85 9.48 -0.27
N ILE A 32 -7.56 9.32 0.07
CA ILE A 32 -6.99 8.07 0.58
C ILE A 32 -6.45 8.31 1.99
N THR A 33 -6.94 7.51 2.93
CA THR A 33 -6.33 7.36 4.26
C THR A 33 -5.38 6.17 4.24
N TYR A 34 -4.25 6.27 4.94
CA TYR A 34 -3.23 5.24 4.87
C TYR A 34 -2.46 5.04 6.17
N GLU A 35 -1.94 3.82 6.35
CA GLU A 35 -0.96 3.46 7.37
C GLU A 35 0.16 2.66 6.68
N VAL A 36 1.42 2.98 6.95
CA VAL A 36 2.57 2.30 6.35
C VAL A 36 3.61 1.93 7.40
N GLN A 37 4.08 0.69 7.36
CA GLN A 37 5.00 0.14 8.34
C GLN A 37 6.04 -0.76 7.67
N GLY A 38 7.31 -0.56 8.01
CA GLY A 38 8.36 -1.55 7.75
C GLY A 38 8.23 -2.70 8.73
N VAL A 39 8.32 -3.95 8.26
CA VAL A 39 8.08 -5.15 9.06
C VAL A 39 9.22 -6.16 8.92
N TYR A 40 9.41 -7.00 9.93
CA TYR A 40 10.25 -8.19 9.83
C TYR A 40 9.43 -9.37 9.34
N GLY A 41 9.83 -10.01 8.24
CA GLY A 41 9.15 -11.18 7.72
C GLY A 41 9.56 -11.53 6.30
N VAL A 42 8.67 -12.21 5.57
CA VAL A 42 8.84 -12.51 4.13
C VAL A 42 8.53 -11.31 3.24
N TYR A 43 7.94 -10.25 3.81
CA TYR A 43 7.71 -8.95 3.19
C TYR A 43 8.45 -7.89 3.99
N ASP A 44 8.78 -6.78 3.33
CA ASP A 44 9.55 -5.69 3.94
C ASP A 44 8.64 -4.56 4.42
N ILE A 45 7.52 -4.34 3.73
CA ILE A 45 6.60 -3.23 3.99
C ILE A 45 5.15 -3.72 3.96
N VAL A 46 4.34 -3.26 4.90
CA VAL A 46 2.87 -3.39 4.89
C VAL A 46 2.25 -2.00 4.81
N LEU A 47 1.31 -1.87 3.88
CA LEU A 47 0.54 -0.66 3.63
C LEU A 47 -0.94 -1.00 3.77
N LYS A 48 -1.67 -0.23 4.58
CA LYS A 48 -3.13 -0.27 4.64
C LYS A 48 -3.65 1.00 3.99
N LEU A 49 -4.56 0.85 3.03
CA LEU A 49 -5.20 1.95 2.31
C LEU A 49 -6.71 1.86 2.46
N SER A 50 -7.37 2.98 2.71
CA SER A 50 -8.84 3.07 2.70
C SER A 50 -9.29 4.30 1.93
N SER A 51 -10.31 4.14 1.10
CA SER A 51 -10.90 5.22 0.29
C SER A 51 -12.40 4.97 0.10
N LEU A 52 -13.14 6.01 -0.29
CA LEU A 52 -14.54 5.88 -0.69
C LEU A 52 -14.70 5.20 -2.07
N ASP A 53 -13.61 5.05 -2.83
CA ASP A 53 -13.58 4.48 -4.18
C ASP A 53 -12.59 3.31 -4.28
N SER A 54 -13.09 2.11 -4.52
CA SER A 54 -12.26 0.91 -4.70
C SER A 54 -11.43 0.92 -5.97
N GLU A 55 -11.91 1.55 -7.05
CA GLU A 55 -11.15 1.68 -8.30
C GLU A 55 -10.00 2.66 -8.13
N LYS A 56 -10.19 3.71 -7.33
CA LYS A 56 -9.11 4.62 -6.93
C LYS A 56 -7.99 3.87 -6.21
N LEU A 57 -8.32 3.00 -5.23
CA LEU A 57 -7.32 2.17 -4.56
C LEU A 57 -6.55 1.29 -5.54
N ARG A 58 -7.25 0.56 -6.41
CA ARG A 58 -6.63 -0.31 -7.42
C ARG A 58 -5.72 0.46 -8.36
N SER A 59 -6.16 1.65 -8.79
CA SER A 59 -5.40 2.53 -9.67
C SER A 59 -4.14 3.05 -9.00
N VAL A 60 -4.21 3.56 -7.76
CA VAL A 60 -3.04 4.06 -7.03
C VAL A 60 -2.03 2.95 -6.79
N ILE A 61 -2.49 1.77 -6.36
CA ILE A 61 -1.62 0.61 -6.16
C ILE A 61 -0.92 0.21 -7.47
N THR A 62 -1.67 0.10 -8.57
CA THR A 62 -1.15 -0.41 -9.84
C THR A 62 -0.28 0.61 -10.58
N ASN A 63 -0.70 1.86 -10.58
CA ASN A 63 -0.10 2.89 -11.43
C ASN A 63 0.94 3.74 -10.70
N LYS A 64 0.93 3.76 -9.36
CA LYS A 64 1.87 4.54 -8.55
C LYS A 64 2.73 3.63 -7.70
N ILE A 65 2.14 2.91 -6.74
CA ILE A 65 2.89 2.13 -5.74
C ILE A 65 3.75 1.04 -6.38
N ARG A 66 3.19 0.23 -7.29
CA ARG A 66 3.93 -0.81 -8.02
C ARG A 66 5.02 -0.29 -8.95
N LYS A 67 5.00 1.00 -9.28
CA LYS A 67 5.98 1.64 -10.17
C LYS A 67 7.10 2.34 -9.42
N ILE A 68 7.03 2.41 -8.09
CA ILE A 68 8.12 2.91 -7.26
C ILE A 68 9.36 2.07 -7.56
N ASN A 69 10.48 2.75 -7.80
CA ASN A 69 11.73 2.07 -8.10
C ASN A 69 12.12 1.16 -6.94
N LYS A 70 12.74 0.00 -7.24
CA LYS A 70 13.17 -1.01 -6.25
C LYS A 70 12.04 -1.77 -5.53
N VAL A 71 10.78 -1.50 -5.84
CA VAL A 71 9.70 -2.44 -5.50
C VAL A 71 9.81 -3.66 -6.41
N GLN A 72 10.07 -4.83 -5.82
CA GLN A 72 10.21 -6.08 -6.56
C GLN A 72 8.87 -6.76 -6.83
N SER A 73 8.01 -6.80 -5.80
CA SER A 73 6.72 -7.43 -5.91
C SER A 73 5.73 -6.83 -4.91
N THR A 74 4.44 -7.04 -5.17
CA THR A 74 3.37 -6.64 -4.27
C THR A 74 2.30 -7.71 -4.21
N LEU A 75 1.75 -7.98 -3.03
CA LEU A 75 0.50 -8.71 -2.84
C LEU A 75 -0.57 -7.73 -2.35
N THR A 76 -1.73 -7.70 -3.00
CA THR A 76 -2.86 -6.84 -2.60
C THR A 76 -4.01 -7.72 -2.14
N MET A 77 -4.48 -7.47 -0.92
CA MET A 77 -5.62 -8.14 -0.29
C MET A 77 -6.71 -7.10 -0.05
N MET A 78 -7.78 -7.17 -0.84
CA MET A 78 -8.97 -6.36 -0.59
C MET A 78 -9.71 -6.92 0.63
N VAL A 79 -10.09 -6.04 1.56
CA VAL A 79 -10.90 -6.42 2.72
C VAL A 79 -12.31 -6.80 2.24
N ILE A 80 -12.84 -7.87 2.81
CA ILE A 80 -14.25 -8.26 2.67
C ILE A 80 -15.04 -7.36 3.60
N GLU A 81 -15.76 -6.37 3.07
CA GLU A 81 -16.43 -5.34 3.87
C GLU A 81 -17.42 -5.93 4.88
N GLU A 82 -18.08 -7.02 4.53
CA GLU A 82 -19.04 -7.73 5.39
C GLU A 82 -18.39 -8.34 6.65
N GLN A 83 -17.06 -8.47 6.67
CA GLN A 83 -16.30 -9.09 7.76
C GLN A 83 -15.47 -8.08 8.58
N GLU A 84 -15.51 -6.79 8.25
CA GLU A 84 -14.63 -5.77 8.83
C GLU A 84 -14.87 -5.55 10.35
N ASN A 85 -16.05 -5.87 10.86
CA ASN A 85 -16.45 -5.66 12.26
C ASN A 85 -16.99 -6.93 12.95
N LEU A 86 -16.62 -8.12 12.47
CA LEU A 86 -16.87 -9.38 13.21
C LEU A 86 -16.00 -9.43 14.47
#